data_AF-A0A1C7P649-F1
#
_entry.id   AF-A0A1C7P649-F1
#
_cell.length_a   1.000
_cell.length_b   1.000
_cell.length_c   1.000
_cell.angle_alpha   90.00
_cell.angle_beta   90.00
_cell.angle_gamma   90.00
#
_symmetry.space_group_name_H-M   'P 1'
#
loop_
_entity.id
_entity.type
_entity.pdbx_description
1 polymer ?
#
loop_
_entity_poly.entity_id
_entity_poly.type
_entity_poly.pdbx_seq_one_letter_code
_entity_poly.pdbx_strand_id
1 'polypeptide(L)'
;MTMSKATDERLNKLLALGSRIESEERRKKQEIELAKTRKAERRQWVEENWVQTFRPKIESAIDVLNQKLQMADMPRMRLTEPAPGTSSKVEMEISSDVSGRSIRSAVSLTEDHIQFQHYRRSSAQSVSVGHNVISLNDFTTDKVNEVLIDVLDAFTRDFPK
;
A
#
# COMPACT_ATOMS: atom_id res chain seq x y z
N MET A 1 -28.80 28.91 -58.81
CA MET A 1 -29.20 27.89 -57.80
C MET A 1 -28.03 27.06 -57.24
N THR A 2 -26.77 27.33 -57.59
CA THR A 2 -25.60 26.50 -57.20
C THR A 2 -24.90 26.93 -55.89
N MET A 3 -25.03 28.18 -55.44
CA MET A 3 -24.35 28.67 -54.22
C MET A 3 -24.93 28.14 -52.90
N SER A 4 -26.24 27.83 -52.82
CA SER A 4 -26.81 27.28 -51.57
C SER A 4 -26.32 25.85 -51.32
N LYS A 5 -26.28 25.00 -52.36
CA LYS A 5 -25.83 23.60 -52.23
C LYS A 5 -24.41 23.47 -51.67
N ALA A 6 -23.48 24.30 -52.12
CA ALA A 6 -22.10 24.28 -51.63
C ALA A 6 -21.99 24.74 -50.15
N THR A 7 -22.86 25.67 -49.76
CA THR A 7 -22.93 26.18 -48.39
C THR A 7 -23.56 25.15 -47.45
N ASP A 8 -24.64 24.50 -47.89
CA ASP A 8 -25.33 23.42 -47.17
C ASP A 8 -24.44 22.20 -46.96
N GLU A 9 -23.65 21.81 -47.97
CA GLU A 9 -22.72 20.68 -47.86
C GLU A 9 -21.57 20.97 -46.89
N ARG A 10 -21.08 22.21 -46.87
CA ARG A 10 -20.03 22.64 -45.94
C ARG A 10 -20.56 22.74 -44.50
N LEU A 11 -21.80 23.19 -44.32
CA LEU A 11 -22.49 23.18 -43.03
C LEU A 11 -22.69 21.75 -42.50
N ASN A 12 -23.14 20.82 -43.35
CA ASN A 12 -23.31 19.42 -42.96
C ASN A 12 -21.99 18.76 -42.52
N LYS A 13 -20.88 19.06 -43.20
CA LYS A 13 -19.55 18.56 -42.79
C LYS A 13 -19.13 19.10 -41.42
N LEU A 14 -19.40 20.38 -41.13
CA LEU A 14 -19.12 20.98 -39.81
C LEU A 14 -19.99 20.40 -38.70
N LEU A 15 -21.28 20.18 -38.96
CA LEU A 15 -22.20 19.55 -38.00
C LEU A 15 -21.79 18.10 -37.70
N ALA A 16 -21.39 17.34 -38.72
CA ALA A 16 -20.88 15.98 -38.55
C ALA A 16 -19.58 15.94 -37.72
N LEU A 17 -18.67 16.89 -37.94
CA LEU A 17 -17.46 17.03 -37.13
C LEU A 17 -17.78 17.40 -35.67
N GLY A 18 -18.70 18.35 -35.44
CA GLY A 18 -19.16 18.73 -34.10
C GLY A 18 -19.78 17.55 -33.34
N SER A 19 -20.64 16.77 -34.01
CA SER A 19 -21.25 15.56 -33.43
C SER A 19 -20.19 14.51 -33.05
N ARG A 20 -19.16 14.33 -33.88
CA ARG A 20 -18.06 13.41 -33.59
C ARG A 20 -17.25 13.86 -32.37
N ILE A 21 -16.92 15.16 -32.27
CA ILE A 21 -16.19 15.73 -31.13
C ILE A 21 -16.99 15.54 -29.83
N GLU A 22 -18.29 15.86 -29.83
CA GLU A 22 -19.15 15.64 -28.66
C GLU A 22 -19.21 14.17 -28.26
N SER A 23 -19.26 13.25 -29.22
CA SER A 23 -19.28 11.81 -28.94
C SER A 23 -17.97 11.33 -28.31
N GLU A 24 -16.83 11.83 -28.78
CA GLU A 24 -15.51 11.51 -28.23
C GLU A 24 -15.34 12.11 -26.83
N GLU A 25 -15.80 13.33 -26.59
CA GLU A 25 -15.79 13.93 -25.24
C GLU A 25 -16.69 13.17 -24.26
N ARG A 26 -17.90 12.76 -24.68
CA ARG A 26 -18.79 11.95 -23.84
C ARG A 26 -18.15 10.60 -23.52
N ARG A 27 -17.50 9.95 -24.50
CA ARG A 27 -16.79 8.69 -24.30
C ARG A 27 -15.64 8.85 -23.32
N LYS A 28 -14.79 9.87 -23.48
CA LYS A 28 -13.69 10.17 -22.55
C LYS A 28 -14.19 10.44 -21.14
N LYS A 29 -15.28 11.19 -20.98
CA LYS A 29 -15.90 11.44 -19.66
C LYS A 29 -16.39 10.13 -19.02
N GLN A 30 -17.05 9.27 -19.78
CA GLN A 30 -17.48 7.95 -19.28
C GLN A 30 -16.30 7.05 -18.90
N GLU A 31 -15.24 7.02 -19.70
CA GLU A 31 -14.00 6.28 -19.40
C GLU A 31 -13.35 6.76 -18.09
N ILE A 32 -13.31 8.08 -17.87
CA ILE A 32 -12.78 8.68 -16.63
C ILE A 32 -13.64 8.30 -15.42
N GLU A 33 -14.96 8.39 -15.52
CA GLU A 33 -15.86 8.03 -14.42
C GLU A 33 -15.76 6.53 -14.09
N LEU A 34 -15.73 5.66 -15.10
CA LEU A 34 -15.49 4.22 -14.91
C LEU A 34 -14.16 3.94 -14.22
N ALA A 35 -13.09 4.64 -14.60
CA ALA A 35 -11.79 4.50 -13.96
C ALA A 35 -11.81 4.96 -12.49
N LYS A 36 -12.53 6.04 -12.17
CA LYS A 36 -12.73 6.50 -10.78
C LYS A 36 -13.49 5.47 -9.96
N THR A 37 -14.57 4.91 -10.49
CA THR A 37 -15.38 3.89 -9.81
C THR A 37 -14.56 2.64 -9.50
N ARG A 38 -13.83 2.10 -10.49
CA ARG A 38 -12.95 0.94 -10.30
C ARG A 38 -11.88 1.19 -9.24
N LYS A 39 -11.33 2.41 -9.20
CA LYS A 39 -10.35 2.80 -8.19
C LYS A 39 -10.96 2.86 -6.79
N ALA A 40 -12.18 3.36 -6.66
CA ALA A 40 -12.90 3.38 -5.39
C ALA A 40 -13.22 1.96 -4.90
N GLU A 41 -13.71 1.08 -5.78
CA GLU A 41 -13.97 -0.34 -5.48
C GLU A 41 -12.69 -1.06 -5.04
N ARG A 42 -11.57 -0.84 -5.74
CA ARG A 42 -10.27 -1.39 -5.38
C ARG A 42 -9.84 -0.95 -3.98
N ARG A 43 -9.97 0.33 -3.65
CA ARG A 43 -9.62 0.86 -2.31
C ARG A 43 -10.48 0.23 -1.22
N GLN A 44 -11.78 0.15 -1.44
CA GLN A 44 -12.69 -0.46 -0.48
C GLN A 44 -12.35 -1.94 -0.26
N TRP A 45 -12.12 -2.71 -1.34
CA TRP A 45 -11.71 -4.10 -1.24
C TRP A 45 -10.39 -4.26 -0.45
N VAL A 46 -9.43 -3.37 -0.69
CA VAL A 46 -8.14 -3.36 0.02
C VAL A 46 -8.33 -3.09 1.51
N GLU A 47 -9.15 -2.11 1.90
CA GLU A 47 -9.44 -1.79 3.30
C GLU A 47 -10.17 -2.93 4.01
N GLU A 48 -11.13 -3.57 3.34
CA GLU A 48 -11.83 -4.74 3.87
C GLU A 48 -10.88 -5.93 4.09
N ASN A 49 -10.05 -6.23 3.09
CA ASN A 49 -9.09 -7.34 3.15
C ASN A 49 -7.92 -7.06 4.11
N TRP A 50 -7.61 -5.80 4.39
CA TRP A 50 -6.64 -5.45 5.42
C TRP A 50 -7.07 -5.99 6.78
N VAL A 51 -8.31 -5.73 7.17
CA VAL A 51 -8.86 -6.16 8.47
C VAL A 51 -9.09 -7.66 8.50
N GLN A 52 -9.59 -8.25 7.41
CA GLN A 52 -10.00 -9.65 7.39
C GLN A 52 -8.87 -10.63 7.10
N THR A 53 -7.86 -10.23 6.31
CA THR A 53 -6.89 -11.16 5.73
C THR A 53 -5.45 -10.74 5.98
N PHE A 54 -5.06 -9.54 5.56
CA PHE A 54 -3.63 -9.15 5.53
C PHE A 54 -3.07 -8.96 6.93
N ARG A 55 -3.73 -8.14 7.76
CA ARG A 55 -3.28 -7.88 9.13
C ARG A 55 -3.29 -9.15 9.99
N PRO A 56 -4.36 -9.96 10.04
CA PRO A 56 -4.35 -11.20 10.83
C PRO A 56 -3.23 -12.17 10.43
N LYS A 57 -2.88 -12.25 9.14
CA LYS A 57 -1.75 -13.07 8.68
C LYS A 57 -0.40 -12.53 9.15
N ILE A 58 -0.22 -11.21 9.13
CA ILE A 58 1.01 -10.58 9.65
C ILE A 58 1.11 -10.78 11.17
N GLU A 59 0.02 -10.58 11.92
CA GLU A 59 -0.04 -10.80 13.37
C GLU A 59 0.26 -12.26 13.71
N SER A 60 -0.34 -13.21 13.00
CA SER A 60 -0.06 -14.64 13.20
C SER A 60 1.40 -15.00 12.92
N ALA A 61 2.01 -14.44 11.87
CA ALA A 61 3.44 -14.65 11.59
C ALA A 61 4.33 -14.04 12.68
N ILE A 62 3.97 -12.86 13.19
CA ILE A 62 4.64 -12.22 14.32
C ILE A 62 4.56 -13.09 15.57
N ASP A 63 3.40 -13.68 15.89
CA ASP A 63 3.24 -14.55 17.06
C ASP A 63 4.13 -15.78 16.97
N VAL A 64 4.19 -16.42 15.80
CA VAL A 64 5.07 -17.57 15.56
C VAL A 64 6.54 -17.18 15.70
N LEU A 65 6.94 -16.01 15.18
CA LEU A 65 8.31 -15.51 15.35
C LEU A 65 8.61 -15.18 16.80
N ASN A 66 7.72 -14.52 17.52
CA ASN A 66 7.89 -14.17 18.92
C ASN A 66 8.07 -15.39 19.82
N GLN A 67 7.35 -16.49 19.55
CA GLN A 67 7.57 -17.75 20.27
C GLN A 67 9.01 -18.25 20.11
N LYS A 68 9.57 -18.16 18.90
CA LYS A 68 10.96 -18.54 18.62
C LYS A 68 11.96 -17.56 19.25
N LEU A 69 11.68 -16.26 19.18
CA LEU A 69 12.53 -15.21 19.73
C LEU A 69 12.59 -15.27 21.27
N GLN A 70 11.48 -15.63 21.92
CA GLN A 70 11.43 -15.85 23.35
C GLN A 70 12.37 -16.98 23.81
N MET A 71 12.52 -18.04 23.01
CA MET A 71 13.47 -19.12 23.32
C MET A 71 14.94 -18.68 23.22
N ALA A 72 15.21 -17.55 22.57
CA ALA A 72 16.55 -17.02 22.32
C ALA A 72 16.86 -15.72 23.08
N ASP A 73 16.02 -15.34 24.06
CA ASP A 73 16.11 -14.05 24.78
C ASP A 73 16.17 -12.81 23.84
N MET A 74 15.49 -12.91 22.70
CA MET A 74 15.49 -11.90 21.65
C MET A 74 14.33 -10.89 21.79
N PRO A 75 14.46 -9.69 21.18
CA PRO A 75 13.42 -8.66 21.17
C PRO A 75 12.07 -9.16 20.64
N ARG A 76 10.96 -8.59 21.14
CA ARG A 76 9.61 -8.93 20.68
C ARG A 76 9.17 -8.00 19.56
N MET A 77 8.50 -8.56 18.56
CA MET A 77 7.85 -7.83 17.48
C MET A 77 6.36 -7.65 17.77
N ARG A 78 5.78 -6.51 17.43
CA ARG A 78 4.32 -6.29 17.51
C ARG A 78 3.85 -5.28 16.47
N LEU A 79 2.60 -5.41 16.03
CA LEU A 79 1.89 -4.33 15.34
C LEU A 79 1.21 -3.43 16.38
N THR A 80 1.26 -2.12 16.20
CA THR A 80 0.53 -1.15 17.01
C THR A 80 -0.92 -1.05 16.55
N GLU A 81 -1.80 -0.63 17.43
CA GLU A 81 -3.17 -0.33 17.01
C GLU A 81 -3.16 0.84 16.02
N PRO A 82 -3.96 0.75 14.94
CA PRO A 82 -4.16 1.90 14.05
C PRO A 82 -4.79 3.04 14.85
N ALA A 83 -4.32 4.27 14.64
CA ALA A 83 -4.99 5.42 15.23
C ALA A 83 -6.46 5.49 14.75
N PRO A 84 -7.40 5.98 15.58
CA PRO A 84 -8.81 6.08 15.21
C PRO A 84 -8.97 6.83 13.88
N GLY A 85 -9.59 6.19 12.89
CA GLY A 85 -9.81 6.76 11.55
C GLY A 85 -8.68 6.54 10.53
N THR A 86 -7.58 5.85 10.89
CA THR A 86 -6.51 5.45 9.95
C THR A 86 -6.32 3.95 9.96
N SER A 87 -7.21 3.20 9.32
CA SER A 87 -7.15 1.73 9.25
C SER A 87 -5.84 1.21 8.64
N SER A 88 -5.17 2.01 7.82
CA SER A 88 -4.07 1.61 6.94
C SER A 88 -2.68 2.09 7.37
N LYS A 89 -2.55 2.76 8.52
CA LYS A 89 -1.25 3.13 9.11
C LYS A 89 -1.06 2.39 10.43
N VAL A 90 -0.34 1.29 10.36
CA VAL A 90 0.06 0.49 11.52
C VAL A 90 1.56 0.65 11.67
N GLU A 91 2.05 0.85 12.89
CA GLU A 91 3.50 0.77 13.16
C GLU A 91 3.81 -0.65 13.62
N MET A 92 4.93 -1.20 13.19
CA MET A 92 5.50 -2.42 13.74
C MET A 92 6.65 -2.02 14.65
N GLU A 93 6.62 -2.45 15.90
CA GLU A 93 7.67 -2.19 16.86
C GLU A 93 8.42 -3.48 17.18
N ILE A 94 9.76 -3.40 17.16
CA ILE A 94 10.65 -4.43 17.70
C ILE A 94 11.36 -3.81 18.89
N SER A 95 11.12 -4.32 20.10
CA SER A 95 11.70 -3.78 21.33
C SER A 95 12.37 -4.85 22.20
N SER A 96 13.49 -4.49 22.81
CA SER A 96 14.21 -5.33 23.77
C SER A 96 14.20 -4.67 25.14
N ASP A 97 13.59 -5.33 26.11
CA ASP A 97 13.55 -4.86 27.50
C ASP A 97 14.95 -4.88 28.14
N VAL A 98 15.82 -5.77 27.69
CA VAL A 98 17.21 -5.91 28.18
C VAL A 98 18.09 -4.74 27.75
N SER A 99 17.98 -4.31 26.48
CA SER A 99 18.85 -3.26 25.93
C SER A 99 18.20 -1.87 25.89
N GLY A 100 16.89 -1.78 26.13
CA GLY A 100 16.10 -0.55 25.97
C GLY A 100 15.99 -0.05 24.52
N ARG A 101 16.47 -0.82 23.53
CA ARG A 101 16.44 -0.46 22.11
C ARG A 101 15.08 -0.78 21.48
N SER A 102 14.63 0.09 20.57
CA SER A 102 13.42 -0.11 19.78
C SER A 102 13.62 0.33 18.32
N ILE A 103 13.14 -0.48 17.37
CA ILE A 103 12.97 -0.09 15.96
C ILE A 103 11.48 -0.04 15.67
N ARG A 104 11.06 1.00 14.94
CA ARG A 104 9.70 1.13 14.45
C ARG A 104 9.70 1.04 12.94
N SER A 105 8.80 0.25 12.39
CA SER A 105 8.55 0.20 10.96
C SER A 105 7.15 0.71 10.69
N ALA A 106 7.01 1.66 9.77
CA ALA A 106 5.68 2.01 9.28
C ALA A 106 5.22 0.92 8.31
N VAL A 107 4.07 0.32 8.58
CA VAL A 107 3.37 -0.58 7.68
C VAL A 107 2.25 0.20 7.02
N SER A 108 2.37 0.42 5.71
CA SER A 108 1.42 1.19 4.92
C SER A 108 0.82 0.35 3.81
N LEU A 109 -0.49 0.48 3.66
CA LEU A 109 -1.26 -0.20 2.63
C LEU A 109 -1.53 0.73 1.44
N THR A 110 -1.29 0.24 0.23
CA THR A 110 -1.66 0.90 -1.02
C THR A 110 -2.70 0.07 -1.78
N GLU A 111 -3.13 0.54 -2.96
CA GLU A 111 -4.13 -0.13 -3.81
C GLU A 111 -3.63 -1.49 -4.38
N ASP A 112 -2.32 -1.72 -4.31
CA ASP A 112 -1.61 -2.77 -5.04
C ASP A 112 -0.54 -3.51 -4.21
N HIS A 113 -0.06 -2.94 -3.10
CA HIS A 113 0.94 -3.57 -2.25
C HIS A 113 0.84 -3.18 -0.78
N ILE A 114 1.55 -3.92 0.07
CA ILE A 114 1.83 -3.58 1.46
C ILE A 114 3.31 -3.22 1.54
N GLN A 115 3.60 -2.04 2.08
CA GLN A 115 4.95 -1.55 2.26
C GLN A 115 5.32 -1.54 3.74
N PHE A 116 6.52 -2.02 4.06
CA PHE A 116 7.14 -1.91 5.35
C PHE A 116 8.34 -0.97 5.22
N GLN A 117 8.32 0.16 5.92
CA GLN A 117 9.41 1.12 5.95
C GLN A 117 10.04 1.12 7.32
N HIS A 118 11.32 0.77 7.42
CA HIS A 118 11.99 0.53 8.69
C HIS A 118 12.74 1.78 9.13
N TYR A 119 12.45 2.26 10.34
CA TYR A 119 13.10 3.44 10.91
C TYR A 119 13.83 3.05 12.19
N ARG A 120 15.13 3.31 12.20
CA ARG A 120 15.89 3.25 13.44
C ARG A 120 15.72 4.58 14.17
N ARG A 121 15.24 4.51 15.41
CA ARG A 121 15.15 5.68 16.28
C ARG A 121 16.53 5.92 16.90
N SER A 122 17.22 6.97 16.45
CA SER A 122 18.31 7.56 17.23
C SER A 122 17.70 8.64 18.15
N SER A 123 18.39 8.99 19.24
CA SER A 123 17.94 9.96 20.25
C SER A 123 17.55 11.36 19.70
N ALA A 124 17.86 11.67 18.44
CA ALA A 124 17.51 12.94 17.81
C ALA A 124 16.72 12.82 16.49
N GLN A 125 16.85 11.71 15.72
CA GLN A 125 16.24 11.56 14.39
C GLN A 125 15.91 10.09 14.05
N SER A 126 14.82 9.89 13.30
CA SER A 126 14.46 8.61 12.67
C SER A 126 15.22 8.46 11.36
N VAL A 127 16.07 7.44 11.24
CA VAL A 127 16.82 7.14 10.01
C VAL A 127 16.18 5.94 9.32
N SER A 128 15.85 6.09 8.03
CA SER A 128 15.38 4.95 7.22
C SER A 128 16.52 3.94 7.06
N VAL A 129 16.27 2.70 7.48
CA VAL A 129 17.26 1.60 7.45
C VAL A 129 16.90 0.51 6.45
N GLY A 130 15.70 0.57 5.86
CA GLY A 130 15.29 -0.35 4.81
C GLY A 130 13.84 -0.14 4.40
N HIS A 131 13.46 -0.78 3.30
CA HIS A 131 12.08 -0.91 2.90
C HIS A 131 11.83 -2.30 2.32
N ASN A 132 10.63 -2.83 2.55
CA ASN A 132 10.15 -4.07 1.98
C ASN A 132 8.76 -3.87 1.38
N VAL A 133 8.47 -4.56 0.28
CA VAL A 133 7.18 -4.44 -0.43
C VAL A 133 6.67 -5.84 -0.76
N ILE A 134 5.42 -6.09 -0.41
CA ILE A 134 4.70 -7.32 -0.79
C ILE A 134 3.53 -6.91 -1.68
N SER A 135 3.53 -7.34 -2.94
CA SER A 135 2.37 -7.14 -3.82
C SER A 135 1.16 -7.86 -3.24
N LEU A 136 -0.04 -7.24 -3.33
CA LEU A 136 -1.27 -7.89 -2.89
C LEU A 136 -1.59 -9.18 -3.66
N ASN A 137 -1.11 -9.28 -4.90
CA ASN A 137 -1.27 -10.49 -5.73
C ASN A 137 -0.37 -11.64 -5.25
N ASP A 138 0.77 -11.33 -4.62
CA ASP A 138 1.77 -12.29 -4.17
C ASP A 138 1.75 -12.48 -2.65
N PHE A 139 0.70 -11.97 -1.98
CA PHE A 139 0.62 -11.94 -0.54
C PHE A 139 0.46 -13.36 0.04
N THR A 140 1.55 -13.87 0.60
CA THR A 140 1.65 -15.21 1.18
C THR A 140 2.34 -15.16 2.54
N THR A 141 2.12 -16.17 3.38
CA THR A 141 2.77 -16.28 4.69
C THR A 141 4.30 -16.32 4.56
N ASP A 142 4.82 -16.97 3.52
CA ASP A 142 6.27 -17.05 3.28
C ASP A 142 6.87 -15.67 2.99
N LYS A 143 6.20 -14.87 2.14
CA LYS A 143 6.63 -13.49 1.86
C LYS A 143 6.56 -12.60 3.10
N VAL A 144 5.54 -12.78 3.94
CA VAL A 144 5.45 -12.08 5.22
C VAL A 144 6.62 -12.48 6.12
N ASN A 145 6.92 -13.77 6.24
CA ASN A 145 8.04 -14.26 7.04
C ASN A 145 9.40 -13.72 6.57
N GLU A 146 9.65 -13.72 5.25
CA GLU A 146 10.86 -13.12 4.65
C GLU A 146 11.02 -11.67 5.11
N VAL A 147 9.97 -10.86 4.95
CA VAL A 147 10.01 -9.44 5.35
C VAL A 147 10.23 -9.27 6.84
N LEU A 148 9.55 -10.06 7.69
CA LEU A 148 9.72 -9.96 9.14
C LEU A 148 11.15 -10.35 9.57
N ILE A 149 11.76 -11.34 8.92
CA ILE A 149 13.16 -11.71 9.13
C ILE A 149 14.10 -10.59 8.70
N ASP A 150 13.86 -9.96 7.54
CA ASP A 150 14.67 -8.81 7.08
C ASP A 150 14.59 -7.63 8.05
N VAL A 151 13.42 -7.37 8.65
CA VAL A 151 13.31 -6.35 9.70
C VAL A 151 14.12 -6.73 10.92
N LEU A 152 14.08 -8.01 11.31
CA LEU A 152 14.83 -8.52 12.43
C LEU A 152 16.35 -8.45 12.18
N ASP A 153 16.82 -8.77 10.98
CA ASP A 153 18.24 -8.62 10.58
C ASP A 153 18.67 -7.15 10.62
N ALA A 154 17.84 -6.24 10.10
CA ALA A 154 18.10 -4.80 10.20
C ALA A 154 18.16 -4.32 11.66
N PHE A 155 17.41 -4.96 12.56
CA PHE A 155 17.49 -4.71 14.00
C PHE A 155 18.80 -5.23 14.58
N THR A 156 19.19 -6.46 14.25
CA THR A 156 20.31 -7.17 14.88
C THR A 156 21.68 -6.85 14.28
N ARG A 157 21.74 -6.22 13.10
CA ARG A 157 23.00 -5.93 12.37
C ARG A 157 24.09 -5.26 13.20
N ASP A 158 23.72 -4.37 14.13
CA ASP A 158 24.67 -3.63 14.97
C ASP A 158 24.86 -4.25 16.36
N PHE A 159 24.40 -5.49 16.58
CA PHE A 159 24.67 -6.22 17.80
C PHE A 159 26.08 -6.82 17.75
N PRO A 160 26.82 -6.86 18.88
CA PRO A 160 28.03 -7.66 18.97
C PRO A 160 27.68 -9.12 18.64
N LYS A 161 28.47 -9.74 17.77
CA LYS A 161 28.30 -11.14 17.35
C LYS A 161 28.69 -12.11 18.46
#